data_AF-A0AAI9MFD5-F1
#
_entry.id   AF-A0AAI9MFD5-F1
#
_cell.length_a   1.000
_cell.length_b   1.000
_cell.length_c   1.000
_cell.angle_alpha   90.00
_cell.angle_beta   90.00
_cell.angle_gamma   90.00
#
_symmetry.space_group_name_H-M   'P 1'
#
loop_
_entity.id
_entity.type
_entity.pdbx_description
1 polymer ?
#
loop_
_entity_poly.entity_id
_entity_poly.type
_entity_poly.pdbx_seq_one_letter_code
_entity_poly.pdbx_strand_id
1 'polypeptide(L)'
;MSEITSLVTAEAVKEVLRSEEVRSALKQKLRQNLEARLDAEVDAILDELLGVPAVPEPEGIADDSTVSDGVGSQPDGSEEPQPDGEMMM
;
A
#
# COMPACT_ATOMS: atom_id res chain seq x y z
N MET A 1 46.63 -36.38 -26.24
CA MET A 1 45.50 -36.22 -25.31
C MET A 1 44.40 -35.54 -26.10
N SER A 2 43.35 -36.25 -26.49
CA SER A 2 42.25 -35.65 -27.27
C SER A 2 41.30 -35.00 -26.29
N GLU A 3 41.34 -33.67 -26.23
CA GLU A 3 40.30 -32.87 -25.57
C GLU A 3 39.03 -32.97 -26.41
N ILE A 4 38.20 -33.98 -26.13
CA ILE A 4 36.85 -34.05 -26.68
C ILE A 4 36.05 -33.00 -25.91
N THR A 5 35.93 -31.81 -26.47
CA THR A 5 34.94 -30.83 -26.04
C THR A 5 33.57 -31.48 -26.19
N SER A 6 32.98 -31.90 -25.07
CA SER A 6 31.62 -32.42 -25.02
C SER A 6 30.68 -31.38 -25.63
N LEU A 7 30.15 -31.65 -26.81
CA LEU A 7 29.19 -30.78 -27.48
C LEU A 7 27.93 -30.76 -26.62
N VAL A 8 27.67 -29.61 -25.98
CA VAL A 8 26.42 -29.37 -25.25
C VAL A 8 25.29 -29.33 -26.27
N THR A 9 24.57 -30.44 -26.40
CA THR A 9 23.40 -30.54 -27.28
C THR A 9 22.19 -29.87 -26.64
N ALA A 10 21.27 -29.36 -27.46
CA ALA A 10 20.03 -28.74 -26.96
C ALA A 10 19.22 -29.73 -26.11
N GLU A 11 19.29 -31.02 -26.44
CA GLU A 11 18.65 -32.13 -25.72
C GLU A 11 19.24 -32.30 -24.32
N ALA A 12 20.56 -32.25 -24.17
CA ALA A 12 21.23 -32.31 -22.86
C ALA A 12 20.83 -31.11 -21.98
N VAL A 13 20.71 -29.91 -22.57
CA VAL A 13 20.23 -28.72 -21.83
C VAL A 13 18.77 -28.90 -21.38
N LYS A 14 17.90 -29.42 -22.25
CA LYS A 14 16.49 -29.69 -21.90
C LYS A 14 16.36 -30.69 -20.76
N GLU A 15 17.23 -31.70 -20.70
CA GLU A 15 17.25 -32.68 -19.61
C GLU A 15 17.65 -32.03 -18.28
N VAL A 16 18.70 -31.22 -18.27
CA VAL A 16 19.13 -30.47 -17.07
C VAL A 16 18.04 -29.50 -16.60
N LEU A 17 17.34 -28.82 -17.52
CA LEU A 17 16.23 -27.93 -17.16
C LEU A 17 15.01 -28.66 -16.56
N ARG A 18 14.87 -29.96 -16.83
CA ARG A 18 13.83 -30.81 -16.25
C ARG A 18 14.23 -31.42 -14.90
N SER A 19 15.49 -31.22 -14.48
CA SER A 19 15.98 -31.72 -13.20
C SER A 19 15.16 -31.16 -12.03
N GLU A 20 15.12 -31.92 -10.94
CA GLU A 20 14.42 -31.51 -9.72
C GLU A 20 15.01 -30.23 -9.13
N GLU A 21 16.34 -30.09 -9.16
CA GLU A 21 17.05 -28.92 -8.66
C GLU A 21 16.60 -27.64 -9.40
N VAL A 22 16.61 -27.66 -10.74
CA VAL A 22 16.17 -26.51 -11.53
C VAL A 22 14.68 -26.23 -11.31
N ARG A 23 13.84 -27.27 -11.24
CA ARG A 23 12.41 -27.11 -10.94
C ARG A 23 12.18 -26.53 -9.55
N SER A 24 12.96 -26.93 -8.55
CA SER A 24 12.86 -26.44 -7.18
C SER A 24 13.28 -24.97 -7.09
N ALA A 25 14.43 -24.63 -7.68
CA ALA A 25 14.92 -23.26 -7.77
C ALA A 25 13.92 -22.35 -8.50
N LEU A 26 13.34 -22.82 -9.62
CA LEU A 26 12.35 -22.06 -10.37
C LEU A 26 11.07 -21.83 -9.55
N LYS A 27 10.58 -22.85 -8.83
CA LYS A 27 9.42 -22.71 -7.93
C LYS A 27 9.71 -21.72 -6.79
N GLN A 28 10.89 -21.78 -6.19
CA GLN A 28 11.27 -20.87 -5.12
C GLN A 28 11.32 -19.43 -5.62
N LYS A 29 11.99 -19.18 -6.75
CA LYS A 29 12.04 -17.86 -7.37
C LYS A 29 10.67 -17.34 -7.75
N LEU A 30 9.79 -18.20 -8.27
CA LEU A 30 8.42 -17.84 -8.61
C LEU A 30 7.62 -17.44 -7.35
N ARG A 31 7.73 -18.18 -6.25
CA ARG A 31 7.06 -17.83 -4.99
C ARG A 31 7.51 -16.46 -4.48
N GLN A 32 8.82 -16.23 -4.42
CA GLN A 32 9.38 -14.95 -3.98
C GLN A 32 8.92 -13.79 -4.86
N ASN A 33 8.85 -13.99 -6.17
CA ASN A 33 8.38 -12.95 -7.08
C ASN A 33 6.89 -12.64 -6.90
N LEU A 34 6.06 -13.66 -6.69
CA LEU A 34 4.64 -13.47 -6.44
C LEU A 34 4.39 -12.80 -5.09
N GLU A 35 5.10 -13.20 -4.04
CA GLU A 35 5.01 -12.61 -2.71
C GLU A 35 5.35 -11.11 -2.75
N ALA A 36 6.50 -10.74 -3.32
CA ALA A 36 6.87 -9.32 -3.45
C ALA A 36 5.86 -8.48 -4.26
N ARG A 37 5.20 -9.09 -5.25
CA ARG A 37 4.16 -8.40 -6.03
C ARG A 37 2.86 -8.28 -5.25
N LEU A 38 2.51 -9.30 -4.46
CA LEU A 38 1.33 -9.26 -3.61
C LEU A 38 1.49 -8.23 -2.51
N ASP A 39 2.67 -8.17 -1.87
CA ASP A 39 2.96 -7.17 -0.83
C ASP A 39 2.79 -5.75 -1.39
N ALA A 40 3.39 -5.46 -2.55
CA ALA A 40 3.25 -4.15 -3.20
C ALA A 40 1.80 -3.83 -3.60
N GLU A 41 1.04 -4.81 -4.07
CA GLU A 41 -0.38 -4.64 -4.42
C GLU A 41 -1.23 -4.36 -3.17
N VAL A 42 -0.94 -5.05 -2.05
CA VAL A 42 -1.61 -4.81 -0.77
C VAL A 42 -1.34 -3.39 -0.30
N ASP A 43 -0.09 -2.93 -0.33
CA ASP A 43 0.27 -1.57 0.03
C ASP A 43 -0.47 -0.53 -0.84
N ALA A 44 -0.51 -0.76 -2.16
CA ALA A 44 -1.23 0.11 -3.08
C ALA A 44 -2.74 0.19 -2.80
N ILE A 45 -3.37 -0.96 -2.49
CA ILE A 45 -4.78 -1.01 -2.10
C ILE A 45 -5.01 -0.30 -0.77
N LEU A 46 -4.11 -0.46 0.20
CA LEU A 46 -4.21 0.24 1.48
C LEU A 46 -4.10 1.76 1.30
N ASP A 47 -3.17 2.23 0.47
CA ASP A 47 -3.04 3.65 0.12
C ASP A 47 -4.31 4.19 -0.55
N GLU A 48 -4.92 3.41 -1.45
CA GLU A 48 -6.19 3.77 -2.09
C GLU A 48 -7.34 3.86 -1.07
N LEU A 49 -7.47 2.87 -0.19
CA LEU A 49 -8.55 2.80 0.80
C LEU A 49 -8.42 3.85 1.90
N LEU A 50 -7.21 4.16 2.33
CA LEU A 50 -6.94 5.16 3.36
C LEU A 50 -7.00 6.59 2.79
N GLY A 51 -6.87 6.73 1.47
CA GLY A 51 -6.70 8.00 0.80
C GLY A 51 -5.32 8.60 1.05
N VAL A 52 -4.88 9.49 0.16
CA VAL A 52 -3.64 10.23 0.38
C VAL A 52 -3.84 11.12 1.61
N PRO A 53 -3.00 11.03 2.66
CA PRO A 53 -3.09 11.96 3.77
C PRO A 53 -2.96 13.37 3.19
N ALA A 54 -3.98 14.20 3.43
CA ALA A 54 -3.92 15.60 3.05
C ALA A 54 -2.66 16.17 3.69
N VAL A 55 -1.66 16.49 2.86
CA VAL A 55 -0.51 17.26 3.32
C VAL A 55 -1.11 18.55 3.86
N PRO A 56 -0.96 18.87 5.16
CA PRO A 56 -1.46 20.13 5.65
C PRO A 56 -0.80 21.22 4.80
N GLU A 57 -1.61 21.97 4.06
CA GLU A 57 -1.11 23.12 3.32
C GLU A 57 -0.35 23.99 4.32
N PRO A 58 0.85 24.51 3.98
CA PRO A 58 1.57 25.37 4.88
C PRO A 58 0.63 26.52 5.25
N GLU A 59 0.34 26.66 6.54
CA GLU A 59 -0.50 27.75 7.07
C GLU A 59 0.00 29.05 6.44
N GLY A 60 -0.80 29.58 5.53
CA GLY A 60 -0.52 30.85 4.91
C GLY A 60 -0.38 31.85 6.04
N ILE A 61 0.81 32.40 6.20
CA ILE A 61 1.05 33.61 6.97
C ILE A 61 0.00 34.62 6.53
N ALA A 62 -1.02 34.80 7.36
CA ALA A 62 -1.99 35.87 7.20
C ALA A 62 -1.24 37.16 7.48
N ASP A 63 -0.70 37.75 6.42
CA ASP A 63 -0.22 39.12 6.46
C ASP A 63 -1.38 40.01 6.89
N ASP A 64 -1.10 40.70 8.00
CA ASP A 64 -1.88 41.74 8.63
C ASP A 64 -2.52 42.71 7.63
N SER A 65 -3.86 42.72 7.54
CA SER A 65 -4.70 43.92 7.42
C SER A 65 -6.10 43.58 6.89
N THR A 66 -7.11 43.67 7.76
CA THR A 66 -8.26 44.57 7.61
C THR A 66 -9.28 44.25 8.72
N VAL A 67 -9.31 45.11 9.73
CA VAL A 67 -10.50 45.23 10.60
C VAL A 67 -11.62 45.76 9.71
N SER A 68 -12.71 45.01 9.57
CA SER A 68 -13.99 45.58 9.16
C SER A 68 -15.13 44.87 9.88
N ASP A 69 -15.79 45.66 10.72
CA ASP A 69 -17.03 45.40 11.45
C ASP A 69 -18.11 44.66 10.62
N GLY A 70 -18.89 43.83 11.31
CA GLY A 70 -20.32 43.76 10.99
C GLY A 70 -20.98 42.38 11.00
N VAL A 71 -21.72 42.14 12.10
CA VAL A 71 -22.94 41.33 12.25
C VAL A 71 -22.84 39.80 12.20
N GLY A 72 -23.24 39.20 13.32
CA GLY A 72 -23.22 37.77 13.55
C GLY A 72 -24.32 36.99 12.82
N SER A 73 -24.09 35.69 12.73
CA SER A 73 -25.12 34.68 12.55
C SER A 73 -24.67 33.43 13.30
N GLN A 74 -25.28 33.25 14.46
CA GLN A 74 -25.23 32.05 15.28
C GLN A 74 -25.84 30.89 14.47
N PRO A 75 -25.19 29.73 14.30
CA PRO A 75 -25.86 28.58 13.72
C PRO A 75 -26.77 27.96 14.79
N ASP A 76 -28.04 27.80 14.45
CA ASP A 76 -29.08 27.20 15.30
C ASP A 76 -28.65 25.83 15.84
N GLY A 77 -28.78 25.69 17.16
CA GLY A 77 -28.61 24.43 17.86
C GLY A 77 -29.76 23.49 17.56
N SER A 78 -29.47 22.40 16.86
CA SER A 78 -30.32 21.21 16.87
C SER A 78 -29.99 20.42 18.14
N GLU A 79 -30.88 20.51 19.13
CA GLU A 79 -30.90 19.73 20.37
C GLU A 79 -30.85 18.21 20.06
N GLU A 80 -29.75 17.53 20.42
CA GLU A 80 -29.81 16.08 20.67
C GLU A 80 -30.25 15.88 22.13
N PRO A 81 -31.34 15.15 22.41
CA PRO A 81 -31.75 14.90 23.78
C PRO A 81 -30.75 13.94 24.44
N GLN A 82 -30.09 14.40 25.50
CA GLN A 82 -29.27 13.54 26.36
C GLN A 82 -30.17 12.45 26.97
N PRO A 83 -29.77 11.17 26.99
CA PRO A 83 -30.52 10.17 27.74
C PRO A 83 -30.30 10.45 29.22
N ASP A 84 -31.35 10.86 29.93
CA ASP A 84 -31.34 10.94 31.38
C ASP A 84 -31.08 9.54 31.94
N GLY A 85 -29.81 9.31 32.29
CA GLY A 85 -29.37 8.19 33.10
C GLY A 85 -29.90 8.35 34.52
N GLU A 86 -31.19 8.09 34.71
CA GLU A 86 -31.82 8.03 36.01
C GLU A 86 -31.42 6.71 36.68
N MET A 87 -30.31 6.78 37.42
CA MET A 87 -29.96 5.84 38.47
C MET A 87 -31.08 5.84 39.52
N MET A 88 -31.87 4.78 39.61
CA MET A 88 -32.58 4.40 40.84
C MET A 88 -32.45 2.90 41.09
N MET A 89 -32.26 2.58 42.37
CA MET A 89 -31.83 1.29 42.93
C MET A 89 -32.84 0.16 42.80
#